data_AF-A0A809ZS06-F1
#
_entry.id   AF-A0A809ZS06-F1
#
_cell.length_a   1.000
_cell.length_b   1.000
_cell.length_c   1.000
_cell.angle_alpha   90.00
_cell.angle_beta   90.00
_cell.angle_gamma   90.00
#
_symmetry.space_group_name_H-M   'P 1'
#
loop_
_entity.id
_entity.type
_entity.pdbx_description
1 polymer ?
#
loop_
_entity_poly.entity_id
_entity_poly.type
_entity_poly.pdbx_seq_one_letter_code
_entity_poly.pdbx_strand_id
1 'polypeptide(L)'
;MGITDTQSFSLVIRDVFFDALAGDPFFENYSKRKNKMLSVQHQLLPYLGVYIIDETMLPDGDANAGMIRFSHTLRIGFSVVVANNDQVVAEQQIDAAWWRIMNRLWPDQYIMNLFDTMNPHTGQPNPDNTVIEGITRGVRRHVFGSTALNNETPLAELQYDVSVFFRTTWPPIITDDLEEIDVTTVVGDEPYDERPPIKSKYLFDISRKREPRR
;
A
#
# COMPACT_ATOMS: atom_id res chain seq x y z
N MET A 1 -17.96 4.72 3.65
CA MET A 1 -17.10 3.58 4.01
C MET A 1 -16.15 3.40 2.85
N GLY A 2 -14.87 3.68 3.09
CA GLY A 2 -13.79 3.55 2.11
C GLY A 2 -13.41 2.09 1.89
N ILE A 3 -12.62 1.79 0.86
CA ILE A 3 -12.14 0.43 0.63
C ILE A 3 -11.19 0.01 1.76
N THR A 4 -10.46 0.96 2.34
CA THR A 4 -9.49 0.73 3.41
C THR A 4 -10.12 0.50 4.78
N ASP A 5 -11.44 0.67 4.89
CA ASP A 5 -12.19 0.27 6.10
C ASP A 5 -12.26 -1.26 6.23
N THR A 6 -12.10 -1.99 5.13
CA THR A 6 -12.20 -3.46 5.09
C THR A 6 -10.96 -4.15 4.52
N GLN A 7 -10.07 -3.41 3.86
CA GLN A 7 -8.88 -3.95 3.20
C GLN A 7 -7.63 -3.20 3.66
N SER A 8 -6.49 -3.89 3.72
CA SER A 8 -5.21 -3.24 4.03
C SER A 8 -4.74 -2.38 2.85
N PHE A 9 -3.98 -1.32 3.17
CA PHE A 9 -3.33 -0.46 2.17
C PHE A 9 -2.48 -1.28 1.20
N SER A 10 -1.84 -2.34 1.68
CA SER A 10 -1.02 -3.24 0.86
C SER A 10 -1.80 -3.95 -0.24
N LEU A 11 -3.04 -4.38 0.05
CA LEU A 11 -3.92 -4.97 -0.97
C LEU A 11 -4.34 -3.93 -2.00
N VAL A 12 -4.65 -2.71 -1.55
CA VAL A 12 -4.98 -1.59 -2.43
C VAL A 12 -3.81 -1.27 -3.37
N ILE A 13 -2.59 -1.15 -2.85
CA ILE A 13 -1.39 -0.87 -3.66
C ILE A 13 -1.15 -2.00 -4.68
N ARG A 14 -1.22 -3.26 -4.26
CA ARG A 14 -1.08 -4.41 -5.18
C ARG A 14 -2.12 -4.34 -6.29
N ASP A 15 -3.36 -4.03 -5.96
CA ASP A 15 -4.46 -4.00 -6.92
C ASP A 15 -4.32 -2.85 -7.91
N VAL A 16 -3.90 -1.66 -7.45
CA VAL A 16 -3.57 -0.54 -8.33
C VAL A 16 -2.45 -0.92 -9.31
N PHE A 17 -1.39 -1.58 -8.84
CA PHE A 17 -0.30 -2.02 -9.72
C PHE A 17 -0.77 -3.09 -10.71
N PHE A 18 -1.58 -4.05 -10.24
CA PHE A 18 -2.15 -5.09 -11.07
C PHE A 18 -3.05 -4.50 -12.16
N ASP A 19 -3.97 -3.60 -11.81
CA ASP A 19 -4.91 -3.01 -12.76
C ASP A 19 -4.19 -2.15 -13.79
N ALA A 20 -3.16 -1.40 -13.37
CA ALA A 20 -2.33 -0.60 -14.27
C ALA A 20 -1.57 -1.44 -15.32
N LEU A 21 -1.03 -2.59 -14.91
CA LEU A 21 -0.35 -3.52 -15.81
C LEU A 21 -1.34 -4.37 -16.62
N ALA A 22 -2.48 -4.73 -16.04
CA ALA A 22 -3.51 -5.51 -16.72
C ALA A 22 -4.15 -4.75 -17.87
N GLY A 23 -4.28 -3.43 -17.74
CA GLY A 23 -4.72 -2.52 -18.80
C GLY A 23 -3.64 -2.13 -19.81
N ASP A 24 -2.39 -2.55 -19.63
CA ASP A 24 -1.31 -2.21 -20.55
C ASP A 24 -1.33 -3.10 -21.81
N PRO A 25 -1.27 -2.53 -23.03
CA PRO A 25 -1.30 -3.30 -24.28
C PRO A 25 -0.19 -4.36 -24.39
N PHE A 26 0.96 -4.14 -23.75
CA PHE A 26 2.05 -5.11 -23.76
C PHE A 26 1.65 -6.45 -23.14
N PHE A 27 0.79 -6.41 -22.11
CA PHE A 27 0.34 -7.59 -21.38
C PHE A 27 -1.05 -8.07 -21.84
N GLU A 28 -1.55 -7.62 -22.98
CA GLU A 28 -2.91 -7.96 -23.46
C GLU A 28 -3.11 -9.49 -23.58
N ASN A 29 -2.14 -10.18 -24.16
CA ASN A 29 -2.18 -11.62 -24.41
C ASN A 29 -1.67 -12.48 -23.23
N TYR A 30 -1.39 -11.88 -22.08
CA TYR A 30 -0.89 -12.59 -20.91
C TYR A 30 -2.05 -13.10 -20.04
N SER A 31 -1.88 -14.26 -19.41
CA SER A 31 -2.70 -14.67 -18.29
C SER A 31 -2.31 -13.87 -17.06
N LYS A 32 -3.22 -13.04 -16.55
CA LYS A 32 -2.93 -12.05 -15.49
C LYS A 32 -3.54 -12.52 -14.18
N ARG A 33 -2.75 -12.58 -13.10
CA ARG A 33 -3.24 -12.94 -11.76
C ARG A 33 -2.62 -12.07 -10.66
N LYS A 34 -3.37 -11.91 -9.56
CA LYS A 34 -2.96 -11.19 -8.33
C LYS A 34 -2.15 -12.05 -7.33
N ASN A 35 -1.75 -13.25 -7.75
CA ASN A 35 -1.05 -14.25 -6.94
C ASN A 35 0.14 -14.80 -7.74
N LYS A 36 1.17 -15.32 -7.08
CA LYS A 36 2.27 -16.03 -7.75
C LYS A 36 1.81 -17.37 -8.33
N MET A 37 2.32 -17.74 -9.50
CA MET A 37 2.17 -19.09 -10.04
C MET A 37 3.12 -20.05 -9.29
N LEU A 38 2.55 -20.95 -8.48
CA LEU A 38 3.33 -21.91 -7.67
C LEU A 38 3.92 -23.06 -8.50
N SER A 39 3.18 -23.51 -9.51
CA SER A 39 3.59 -24.53 -10.47
C SER A 39 3.30 -24.02 -11.87
N VAL A 40 4.27 -24.15 -12.77
CA VAL A 40 4.13 -23.65 -14.15
C VAL A 40 3.09 -24.50 -14.88
N GLN A 41 2.04 -23.84 -15.36
CA GLN A 41 1.02 -24.44 -16.22
C GLN A 41 1.19 -23.88 -17.63
N HIS A 42 1.63 -24.71 -18.57
CA HIS A 42 1.92 -24.30 -19.94
C HIS A 42 0.71 -23.61 -20.62
N GLN A 43 -0.52 -23.99 -20.27
CA GLN A 43 -1.76 -23.43 -20.82
C GLN A 43 -2.00 -21.97 -20.42
N LEU A 44 -1.33 -21.48 -19.37
CA LEU A 44 -1.46 -20.12 -18.86
C LEU A 44 -0.32 -19.21 -19.32
N LEU A 45 0.58 -19.70 -20.17
CA LEU A 45 1.68 -18.90 -20.71
C LEU A 45 1.21 -18.14 -21.97
N PRO A 46 1.64 -16.89 -22.17
CA PRO A 46 2.52 -16.10 -21.30
C PRO A 46 1.78 -15.59 -20.06
N TYR A 47 2.50 -15.42 -18.94
CA TYR A 47 1.89 -15.18 -17.63
C TYR A 47 2.43 -13.90 -16.97
N LEU A 48 1.54 -13.13 -16.33
CA LEU A 48 1.84 -11.97 -15.50
C LEU A 48 1.22 -12.17 -14.11
N GLY A 49 2.07 -12.23 -13.08
CA GLY A 49 1.68 -12.28 -11.68
C GLY A 49 2.14 -11.03 -10.93
N VAL A 50 1.22 -10.38 -10.21
CA VAL A 50 1.54 -9.29 -9.25
C VAL A 50 1.07 -9.73 -7.88
N TYR A 51 1.96 -9.84 -6.90
CA TYR A 51 1.63 -10.43 -5.60
C TYR A 51 2.41 -9.77 -4.46
N ILE A 52 1.88 -9.89 -3.24
CA ILE A 52 2.59 -9.44 -2.03
C ILE A 52 3.51 -10.58 -1.59
N ILE A 53 4.77 -10.26 -1.30
CA ILE A 53 5.76 -11.20 -0.78
C ILE A 53 5.74 -11.15 0.75
N ASP A 54 6.00 -9.98 1.30
CA ASP A 54 6.01 -9.71 2.72
C ASP A 54 5.70 -8.24 2.97
N GLU A 55 5.34 -7.93 4.21
CA GLU A 55 5.14 -6.58 4.70
C GLU A 55 5.77 -6.49 6.09
N THR A 56 6.69 -5.55 6.26
CA THR A 56 7.29 -5.26 7.56
C THR A 56 6.69 -3.99 8.11
N MET A 57 6.07 -4.08 9.29
CA MET A 57 5.44 -2.97 9.98
C MET A 57 6.28 -2.60 11.21
N LEU A 58 6.78 -1.36 11.25
CA LEU A 58 7.59 -0.83 12.35
C LEU A 58 6.95 0.43 12.94
N PRO A 59 7.20 0.77 14.21
CA PRO A 59 6.76 2.03 14.77
C PRO A 59 7.36 3.20 13.97
N ASP A 60 6.52 4.16 13.59
CA ASP A 60 6.95 5.40 12.97
C ASP A 60 7.28 6.44 14.05
N GLY A 61 8.57 6.57 14.37
CA GLY A 61 9.07 7.41 15.47
C GLY A 61 9.12 6.67 16.81
N ASP A 62 8.96 7.41 17.90
CA ASP A 62 9.06 6.86 19.26
C ASP A 62 7.81 6.07 19.65
N ALA A 63 8.01 4.81 20.06
CA ALA A 63 6.94 3.97 20.58
C ALA A 63 6.34 4.59 21.86
N ASN A 64 4.99 4.65 21.92
CA ASN A 64 4.19 5.19 23.03
C ASN A 64 4.19 6.72 23.21
N ALA A 65 4.65 7.51 22.22
CA ALA A 65 4.66 8.98 22.31
C ALA A 65 3.34 9.69 21.91
N GLY A 66 2.26 8.95 21.61
CA GLY A 66 0.97 9.54 21.22
C GLY A 66 0.12 8.62 20.37
N MET A 67 -0.41 9.14 19.25
CA MET A 67 -1.19 8.35 18.28
C MET A 67 -0.35 7.18 17.74
N ILE A 68 -0.99 6.04 17.51
CA ILE A 68 -0.30 4.86 16.97
C ILE A 68 0.02 5.14 15.50
N ARG A 69 1.30 5.04 15.13
CA ARG A 69 1.77 5.24 13.76
C ARG A 69 2.66 4.08 13.35
N PHE A 70 2.48 3.65 12.11
CA PHE A 70 3.28 2.58 11.54
C PHE A 70 3.92 3.03 10.23
N SER A 71 5.20 2.72 10.12
CA SER A 71 5.99 2.74 8.90
C SER A 71 5.96 1.35 8.29
N HIS A 72 5.47 1.23 7.07
CA HIS A 72 5.34 -0.04 6.35
C HIS A 72 6.35 -0.13 5.23
N THR A 73 7.06 -1.25 5.18
CA THR A 73 7.85 -1.65 4.02
C THR A 73 7.18 -2.87 3.40
N LEU A 74 6.40 -2.64 2.36
CA LEU A 74 5.68 -3.65 1.60
C LEU A 74 6.52 -4.13 0.44
N ARG A 75 6.77 -5.43 0.35
CA ARG A 75 7.47 -6.01 -0.80
C ARG A 75 6.47 -6.62 -1.78
N ILE A 76 6.44 -6.07 -2.98
CA ILE A 76 5.63 -6.55 -4.09
C ILE A 76 6.52 -7.31 -5.07
N GLY A 77 6.08 -8.51 -5.43
CA GLY A 77 6.68 -9.35 -6.44
C GLY A 77 5.92 -9.27 -7.76
N PHE A 78 6.68 -9.20 -8.85
CA PHE A 78 6.23 -9.35 -10.22
C PHE A 78 6.87 -10.62 -10.79
N SER A 79 6.05 -11.50 -11.36
CA SER A 79 6.50 -12.70 -12.06
C SER A 79 5.98 -12.65 -13.48
N VAL A 80 6.88 -12.62 -14.45
CA VAL A 80 6.52 -12.71 -15.87
C VAL A 80 7.14 -13.97 -16.44
N VAL A 81 6.33 -14.88 -16.96
CA VAL A 81 6.79 -16.18 -17.50
C VAL A 81 6.43 -16.26 -18.98
N VAL A 82 7.41 -16.60 -19.81
CA VAL A 82 7.26 -16.78 -21.25
C VAL A 82 7.86 -18.12 -21.67
N ALA A 83 7.22 -18.79 -22.62
CA ALA A 83 7.74 -19.97 -23.30
C ALA A 83 8.24 -19.58 -24.68
N ASN A 84 9.50 -19.85 -24.99
CA ASN A 84 10.07 -19.61 -26.31
C ASN A 84 11.15 -20.64 -26.66
N ASN A 85 11.18 -21.08 -27.92
CA ASN A 85 12.17 -22.04 -28.40
C ASN A 85 13.56 -21.41 -28.55
N ASP A 86 13.62 -20.09 -28.77
CA ASP A 86 14.87 -19.33 -28.82
C ASP A 86 15.12 -18.64 -27.48
N GLN A 87 16.20 -19.03 -26.81
CA GLN A 87 16.59 -18.51 -25.50
C GLN A 87 16.91 -17.01 -25.54
N VAL A 88 17.51 -16.51 -26.62
CA VAL A 88 17.88 -15.09 -26.76
C VAL A 88 16.62 -14.25 -26.90
N VAL A 89 15.66 -14.71 -27.69
CA VAL A 89 14.36 -14.03 -27.84
C VAL A 89 13.57 -14.10 -26.53
N ALA A 90 13.61 -15.23 -25.82
CA ALA A 90 12.96 -15.35 -24.51
C ALA A 90 13.53 -14.34 -23.51
N GLU A 91 14.86 -14.20 -23.45
CA GLU A 91 15.53 -13.22 -22.59
C GLU A 91 15.16 -11.77 -22.94
N GLN A 92 15.13 -11.44 -24.23
CA GLN A 92 14.69 -10.12 -24.70
C GLN A 92 13.23 -9.83 -24.33
N GLN A 93 12.34 -10.83 -24.41
CA GLN A 93 10.93 -10.67 -24.05
C GLN A 93 10.75 -10.41 -22.55
N ILE A 94 11.46 -11.13 -21.69
CA ILE A 94 11.37 -10.91 -20.24
C ILE A 94 12.02 -9.58 -19.81
N ASP A 95 13.09 -9.14 -20.49
CA ASP A 95 13.69 -7.83 -20.23
C ASP A 95 12.77 -6.69 -20.71
N ALA A 96 12.15 -6.83 -21.88
CA ALA A 96 11.14 -5.89 -22.37
C ALA A 96 9.94 -5.79 -21.42
N ALA A 97 9.51 -6.92 -20.84
CA ALA A 97 8.45 -6.94 -19.84
C ALA A 97 8.84 -6.15 -18.57
N TRP A 98 10.07 -6.34 -18.08
CA TRP A 98 10.59 -5.55 -16.96
C TRP A 98 10.60 -4.05 -17.30
N TRP A 99 11.15 -3.68 -18.46
CA TRP A 99 11.21 -2.29 -18.90
C TRP A 99 9.82 -1.67 -19.02
N ARG A 100 8.83 -2.45 -19.46
CA ARG A 100 7.45 -1.99 -19.54
C ARG A 100 6.85 -1.76 -18.16
N ILE A 101 7.07 -2.66 -17.20
CA ILE A 101 6.63 -2.48 -15.81
C ILE A 101 7.21 -1.19 -15.24
N MET A 102 8.51 -0.97 -15.42
CA MET A 102 9.19 0.25 -14.93
C MET A 102 8.57 1.52 -15.51
N ASN A 103 8.37 1.57 -16.84
CA ASN A 103 7.83 2.75 -17.52
C ASN A 103 6.34 2.99 -17.24
N ARG A 104 5.58 1.93 -16.93
CA ARG A 104 4.15 2.05 -16.69
C ARG A 104 3.84 2.51 -15.26
N LEU A 105 4.57 2.01 -14.26
CA LEU A 105 4.23 2.23 -12.86
C LEU A 105 4.91 3.48 -12.27
N TRP A 106 6.23 3.62 -12.42
CA TRP A 106 6.98 4.60 -11.64
C TRP A 106 6.90 6.04 -12.14
N PRO A 107 6.81 6.30 -13.45
CA PRO A 107 6.54 7.64 -13.96
C PRO A 107 5.09 8.10 -13.78
N ASP A 108 4.17 7.19 -13.43
CA ASP A 108 2.75 7.52 -13.29
C ASP A 108 2.52 8.31 -12.00
N GLN A 109 2.25 9.60 -12.15
CA GLN A 109 2.01 10.53 -11.05
C GLN A 109 0.81 10.16 -10.17
N TYR A 110 -0.16 9.42 -10.72
CA TYR A 110 -1.38 9.03 -10.03
C TYR A 110 -1.17 7.76 -9.22
N ILE A 111 -0.40 6.82 -9.74
CA ILE A 111 0.00 5.61 -8.99
C ILE A 111 0.95 5.99 -7.84
N MET A 112 1.90 6.88 -8.11
CA MET A 112 2.88 7.33 -7.11
C MET A 112 2.37 8.46 -6.20
N ASN A 113 1.13 8.92 -6.41
CA ASN A 113 0.40 9.89 -5.58
C ASN A 113 1.23 11.13 -5.17
N LEU A 114 1.97 11.72 -6.13
CA LEU A 114 2.93 12.80 -5.85
C LEU A 114 2.25 14.18 -5.71
N PHE A 115 1.11 14.41 -6.37
CA PHE A 115 0.43 15.72 -6.41
C PHE A 115 -1.10 15.66 -6.51
N ASP A 116 -1.68 14.64 -7.14
CA ASP A 116 -3.12 14.50 -7.37
C ASP A 116 -3.54 13.05 -7.16
N THR A 117 -4.56 12.84 -6.34
CA THR A 117 -5.11 11.51 -6.07
C THR A 117 -5.98 11.01 -7.21
N MET A 118 -6.50 11.88 -8.08
CA MET A 118 -7.44 11.53 -9.15
C MET A 118 -6.75 10.82 -10.31
N ASN A 119 -6.89 9.50 -10.43
CA ASN A 119 -6.32 8.75 -11.55
C ASN A 119 -7.18 8.90 -12.82
N PRO A 120 -6.71 9.55 -13.89
CA PRO A 120 -7.47 9.76 -15.12
C PRO A 120 -7.60 8.48 -15.95
N HIS A 121 -6.80 7.44 -15.67
CA HIS A 121 -6.88 6.15 -16.36
C HIS A 121 -8.07 5.32 -15.87
N THR A 122 -8.44 5.46 -14.59
CA THR A 122 -9.58 4.76 -13.98
C THR A 122 -10.77 5.70 -13.73
N GLY A 123 -10.56 7.02 -13.80
CA GLY A 123 -11.55 8.04 -13.47
C GLY A 123 -11.90 8.08 -11.98
N GLN A 124 -11.07 7.48 -11.12
CA GLN A 124 -11.29 7.36 -9.68
C GLN A 124 -10.06 7.81 -8.92
N PRO A 125 -10.21 8.47 -7.77
CA PRO A 125 -9.07 8.77 -6.92
C PRO A 125 -8.46 7.49 -6.34
N ASN A 126 -7.17 7.53 -5.97
CA ASN A 126 -6.56 6.48 -5.17
C ASN A 126 -7.40 6.25 -3.92
N PRO A 127 -7.80 5.00 -3.63
CA PRO A 127 -8.71 4.74 -2.54
C PRO A 127 -8.14 5.23 -1.21
N ASP A 128 -8.96 6.02 -0.51
CA ASP A 128 -8.69 6.56 0.83
C ASP A 128 -7.36 7.32 0.94
N ASN A 129 -6.92 7.95 -0.16
CA ASN A 129 -5.66 8.69 -0.26
C ASN A 129 -4.44 7.86 0.19
N THR A 130 -4.39 6.59 -0.21
CA THR A 130 -3.21 5.76 -0.02
C THR A 130 -2.01 6.40 -0.74
N VAL A 131 -0.99 6.83 0.00
CA VAL A 131 0.21 7.48 -0.54
C VAL A 131 1.39 6.52 -0.47
N ILE A 132 2.02 6.30 -1.63
CA ILE A 132 3.34 5.68 -1.70
C ILE A 132 4.37 6.78 -1.51
N GLU A 133 5.15 6.70 -0.44
CA GLU A 133 6.16 7.71 -0.15
C GLU A 133 7.49 7.44 -0.87
N GLY A 134 7.77 6.18 -1.19
CA GLY A 134 9.00 5.85 -1.91
C GLY A 134 9.19 4.36 -2.19
N ILE A 135 10.22 4.09 -2.97
CA ILE A 135 10.71 2.75 -3.27
C ILE A 135 12.08 2.60 -2.62
N THR A 136 12.20 1.69 -1.66
CA THR A 136 13.41 1.53 -0.84
C THR A 136 14.38 0.51 -1.41
N ARG A 137 13.88 -0.45 -2.21
CA ARG A 137 14.69 -1.51 -2.81
C ARG A 137 14.03 -2.06 -4.07
N GLY A 138 14.84 -2.43 -5.07
CA GLY A 138 14.43 -3.23 -6.22
C GLY A 138 15.42 -4.37 -6.45
N VAL A 139 14.91 -5.57 -6.74
CA VAL A 139 15.72 -6.76 -7.05
C VAL A 139 15.15 -7.41 -8.31
N ARG A 140 15.97 -7.53 -9.35
CA ARG A 140 15.63 -8.21 -10.60
C ARG A 140 16.41 -9.51 -10.71
N ARG A 141 15.74 -10.59 -11.11
CA ARG A 141 16.35 -11.89 -11.39
C ARG A 141 15.70 -12.51 -12.63
N HIS A 142 16.52 -13.05 -13.52
CA HIS A 142 16.06 -13.92 -14.60
C HIS A 142 16.25 -15.37 -14.14
N VAL A 143 15.19 -16.16 -14.26
CA VAL A 143 15.19 -17.59 -13.93
C VAL A 143 14.87 -18.33 -15.21
N PHE A 144 15.81 -19.13 -15.67
CA PHE A 144 15.63 -19.98 -16.83
C PHE A 144 15.26 -21.39 -16.35
N GLY A 145 14.15 -21.92 -16.84
CA GLY A 145 13.72 -23.28 -16.52
C GLY A 145 14.63 -24.30 -17.18
N SER A 146 14.97 -25.37 -16.44
CA SER A 146 15.62 -26.54 -17.02
C SER A 146 14.61 -27.35 -17.83
N THR A 147 14.85 -27.51 -19.13
CA THR A 147 14.23 -28.51 -19.99
C THR A 147 14.51 -29.90 -19.41
N ALA A 148 13.60 -30.43 -18.59
CA ALA A 148 13.64 -31.84 -18.21
C ALA A 148 13.29 -32.66 -19.46
N LEU A 149 14.28 -33.31 -20.10
CA LEU A 149 14.31 -34.49 -21.00
C LEU A 149 13.16 -34.78 -22.02
N ASN A 150 12.09 -33.99 -22.09
CA ASN A 150 10.81 -34.31 -22.73
C ASN A 150 10.42 -33.34 -23.86
N ASN A 151 11.39 -32.69 -24.52
CA ASN A 151 11.13 -31.83 -25.69
C ASN A 151 10.15 -30.65 -25.44
N GLU A 152 9.94 -30.24 -24.19
CA GLU A 152 9.11 -29.07 -23.87
C GLU A 152 9.84 -27.76 -24.21
N THR A 153 9.10 -26.77 -24.72
CA THR A 153 9.64 -25.45 -25.05
C THR A 153 10.29 -24.81 -23.81
N PRO A 154 11.54 -24.31 -23.91
CA PRO A 154 12.21 -23.65 -22.80
C PRO A 154 11.38 -22.50 -22.20
N LEU A 155 11.49 -22.35 -20.88
CA LEU A 155 10.80 -21.33 -20.11
C LEU A 155 11.78 -20.28 -19.60
N ALA A 156 11.38 -19.02 -19.69
CA ALA A 156 12.09 -17.90 -19.09
C ALA A 156 11.14 -17.14 -18.15
N GLU A 157 11.59 -16.90 -16.93
CA GLU A 157 10.86 -16.13 -15.92
C GLU A 157 11.66 -14.90 -15.51
N LEU A 158 11.01 -13.73 -15.55
CA LEU A 158 11.42 -12.55 -14.80
C LEU A 158 10.80 -12.61 -13.40
N GLN A 159 11.66 -12.58 -12.39
CA GLN A 159 11.29 -12.29 -11.00
C GLN A 159 11.78 -10.90 -10.65
N TYR A 160 10.85 -9.97 -10.45
CA TYR A 160 11.16 -8.61 -10.04
C TYR A 160 10.46 -8.29 -8.72
N ASP A 161 11.25 -7.98 -7.69
CA ASP A 161 10.74 -7.64 -6.37
C ASP A 161 11.05 -6.17 -6.08
N VAL A 162 10.07 -5.45 -5.57
CA VAL A 162 10.20 -4.04 -5.18
C VAL A 162 9.68 -3.83 -3.77
N SER A 163 10.38 -3.04 -2.98
CA SER A 163 9.96 -2.63 -1.64
C SER A 163 9.40 -1.21 -1.69
N VAL A 164 8.12 -1.08 -1.38
CA VAL A 164 7.33 0.15 -1.35
C VAL A 164 7.17 0.59 0.10
N PHE A 165 7.44 1.87 0.36
CA PHE A 165 7.30 2.47 1.68
C PHE A 165 6.04 3.33 1.76
N PHE A 166 5.24 3.14 2.81
CA PHE A 166 4.09 3.98 3.12
C PHE A 166 3.84 4.03 4.63
N ARG A 167 3.03 4.98 5.10
CA ARG A 167 2.67 5.13 6.51
C ARG A 167 1.18 4.98 6.74
N THR A 168 0.82 4.47 7.92
CA THR A 168 -0.57 4.52 8.41
C THR A 168 -0.63 5.09 9.82
N THR A 169 -1.70 5.82 10.10
CA THR A 169 -1.93 6.48 11.38
C THR A 169 -3.26 6.04 11.96
N TRP A 170 -3.26 5.66 13.24
CA TRP A 170 -4.42 5.20 13.99
C TRP A 170 -4.64 6.14 15.17
N PRO A 171 -5.37 7.24 14.97
CA PRO A 171 -5.70 8.15 16.06
C PRO A 171 -6.62 7.44 17.08
N PRO A 172 -6.49 7.73 18.39
CA PRO A 172 -7.40 7.19 19.39
C PRO A 172 -8.82 7.71 19.12
N ILE A 173 -9.80 6.83 19.28
CA ILE A 173 -11.22 7.23 19.24
C ILE A 173 -11.53 7.88 20.59
N ILE A 174 -11.54 9.21 20.62
CA ILE A 174 -11.96 9.98 21.79
C ILE A 174 -13.47 10.18 21.66
N THR A 175 -14.26 9.47 22.48
CA THR A 175 -15.73 9.58 22.49
C THR A 175 -16.23 10.73 23.37
N ASP A 176 -15.34 11.31 24.17
CA ASP A 176 -15.62 12.47 24.99
C ASP A 176 -15.34 13.74 24.18
N ASP A 177 -16.40 14.47 23.84
CA ASP A 177 -16.31 15.74 23.13
C ASP A 177 -15.85 16.91 24.05
N LEU A 178 -15.55 16.64 25.33
CA LEU A 178 -15.12 17.60 26.35
C LEU A 178 -16.06 18.81 26.42
N GLU A 179 -17.35 18.53 26.54
CA GLU A 179 -18.40 19.56 26.52
C GLU A 179 -18.38 20.43 27.78
N GLU A 180 -17.93 19.85 28.90
CA GLU A 180 -18.00 20.45 30.24
C GLU A 180 -16.76 20.11 31.07
N ILE A 181 -16.19 21.14 31.72
CA ILE A 181 -15.20 20.97 32.78
C ILE A 181 -15.74 21.58 34.07
N ASP A 182 -15.89 20.75 35.10
CA ASP A 182 -16.21 21.16 36.46
C ASP A 182 -14.92 21.31 37.28
N VAL A 183 -14.60 22.54 37.67
CA VAL A 183 -13.46 22.86 38.54
C VAL A 183 -13.99 23.18 39.93
N THR A 184 -13.54 22.42 40.93
CA THR A 184 -13.79 22.71 42.33
C THR A 184 -12.48 23.14 42.99
N THR A 185 -12.41 24.39 43.44
CA THR A 185 -11.27 24.90 44.21
C THR A 185 -11.63 24.92 45.69
N VAL A 186 -10.83 24.23 46.50
CA VAL A 186 -10.88 24.28 47.96
C VAL A 186 -9.67 25.07 48.45
N VAL A 187 -9.87 25.97 49.41
CA VAL A 187 -8.81 26.83 49.95
C VAL A 187 -8.49 26.37 51.37
N GLY A 188 -7.25 25.90 51.61
CA GLY A 188 -6.74 25.47 52.92
C GLY A 188 -5.97 24.15 52.85
N ASP A 189 -5.08 23.90 53.82
CA ASP A 189 -4.48 22.60 54.06
C ASP A 189 -5.40 21.75 54.94
N GLU A 190 -5.33 20.41 54.86
CA GLU A 190 -6.19 19.55 55.67
C GLU A 190 -5.96 19.76 57.19
N PRO A 191 -7.02 19.85 58.02
CA PRO A 191 -8.44 19.80 57.64
C PRO A 191 -8.91 21.12 57.04
N TYR A 192 -9.59 21.02 55.88
CA TYR A 192 -10.02 22.17 55.07
C TYR A 192 -10.74 23.24 55.91
N ASP A 193 -10.36 24.51 55.67
CA ASP A 193 -11.02 25.68 56.25
C ASP A 193 -12.55 25.61 55.98
N GLU A 194 -13.42 26.00 56.92
CA GLU A 194 -14.90 25.87 56.85
C GLU A 194 -15.56 26.67 55.70
N ARG A 195 -14.77 27.21 54.77
CA ARG A 195 -15.21 28.03 53.65
C ARG A 195 -15.84 27.14 52.57
N PRO A 196 -16.98 27.55 52.00
CA PRO A 196 -17.61 26.79 50.94
C PRO A 196 -16.68 26.74 49.72
N PRO A 197 -16.53 25.57 49.07
CA PRO A 197 -15.67 25.42 47.91
C PRO A 197 -16.19 26.25 46.75
N ILE A 198 -15.28 26.89 46.01
CA ILE A 198 -15.62 27.64 44.80
C ILE A 198 -15.77 26.63 43.67
N LYS A 199 -16.99 26.49 43.15
CA LYS A 199 -17.29 25.69 41.96
C LYS A 199 -17.37 26.61 40.75
N SER A 200 -16.65 26.26 39.69
CA SER A 200 -16.71 26.95 38.40
C SER A 200 -16.92 25.91 37.32
N LYS A 201 -17.95 26.13 36.50
CA LYS A 201 -18.34 25.25 35.41
C LYS A 201 -18.02 25.94 34.09
N TYR A 202 -17.15 25.32 33.29
CA TYR A 202 -16.76 25.82 31.98
C TYR A 202 -17.46 24.97 30.92
N LEU A 203 -18.24 25.61 30.07
CA LEU A 203 -18.91 24.98 28.93
C LEU A 203 -18.12 25.30 27.66
N PHE A 204 -17.74 24.28 26.92
CA PHE A 204 -17.06 24.44 25.63
C PHE A 204 -18.11 24.43 24.51
N ASP A 205 -18.31 25.57 23.86
CA ASP A 205 -19.26 25.68 22.75
C ASP A 205 -18.70 24.99 21.49
N ILE A 206 -19.32 23.86 21.15
CA ILE A 206 -18.96 22.99 20.03
C ILE A 206 -19.53 23.50 18.70
N SER A 207 -20.35 24.56 18.69
CA SER A 207 -20.98 25.12 17.47
C SER A 207 -19.97 25.67 16.45
N ARG A 208 -18.69 25.81 16.83
CA ARG A 208 -17.56 26.18 15.97
C ARG A 208 -16.67 25.00 15.54
N LYS A 209 -17.15 23.74 15.60
CA LYS A 209 -16.47 22.60 14.93
C LYS A 209 -16.25 22.97 13.45
N ARG A 210 -15.03 23.39 13.11
CA ARG A 210 -14.59 23.58 11.72
C ARG A 210 -14.90 22.29 10.98
N GLU A 211 -15.61 22.41 9.85
CA GLU A 211 -15.86 21.29 8.96
C GLU A 211 -14.56 20.48 8.78
N PRO A 212 -14.62 19.14 8.82
CA PRO A 212 -13.46 18.33 8.49
C PRO A 212 -13.03 18.73 7.08
N ARG A 213 -11.83 19.31 6.96
CA ARG A 213 -11.23 19.60 5.66
C ARG A 213 -11.12 18.27 4.92
N ARG A 214 -11.99 18.08 3.94
CA ARG A 214 -11.94 16.98 2.97
C ARG A 214 -10.68 17.07 2.14
#